data_AF-A0A6C1RND3-F1
#
_entry.id   AF-A0A6C1RND3-F1
#
_cell.length_a   1.000
_cell.length_b   1.000
_cell.length_c   1.000
_cell.angle_alpha   90.00
_cell.angle_beta   90.00
_cell.angle_gamma   90.00
#
_symmetry.space_group_name_H-M   'P 1'
#
loop_
_entity.id
_entity.type
_entity.pdbx_description
1 polymer ?
#
loop_
_entity_poly.entity_id
_entity_poly.type
_entity_poly.pdbx_seq_one_letter_code
_entity_poly.pdbx_strand_id
1 'polypeptide(L)'
;FIPARIIKTFLNLPIYTVGISLYLEDHTTLPSPKKIQWIDEVEQKLDGRRILLVDEVDDSRTTLEYCIRELLSNNPAALAVAVLHNKRKEKRGVIPAEVSYYWAGQELPDAWIKYPWDALDIDLQDSAARAKPLTAPV
;
A
#
# COMPACT_ATOMS: atom_id res chain seq x y z
N PHE A 1 -4.44 5.67 2.82
CA PHE A 1 -5.39 6.72 2.33
C PHE A 1 -4.69 7.94 1.71
N ILE A 2 -3.77 8.60 2.43
CA ILE A 2 -3.09 9.83 1.95
C ILE A 2 -2.41 9.67 0.58
N PRO A 3 -1.64 8.60 0.29
CA PRO A 3 -1.01 8.43 -1.02
C PRO A 3 -2.02 8.41 -2.17
N ALA A 4 -3.15 7.69 -2.00
CA ALA A 4 -4.22 7.61 -2.99
C ALA A 4 -4.85 9.00 -3.25
N ARG A 5 -5.06 9.81 -2.20
CA ARG A 5 -5.62 11.16 -2.35
C ARG A 5 -4.66 12.10 -3.09
N ILE A 6 -3.35 11.97 -2.89
CA ILE A 6 -2.34 12.75 -3.62
C ILE A 6 -2.33 12.32 -5.09
N ILE A 7 -2.27 11.01 -5.37
CA ILE A 7 -2.30 10.47 -6.75
C ILE A 7 -3.54 10.91 -7.52
N LYS A 8 -4.71 10.99 -6.85
CA LYS A 8 -5.95 11.49 -7.48
C LYS A 8 -5.80 12.90 -8.04
N THR A 9 -4.97 13.77 -7.48
CA THR A 9 -4.73 15.11 -8.05
C THR A 9 -4.14 15.03 -9.47
N PHE A 10 -3.39 13.97 -9.79
CA PHE A 10 -2.76 13.77 -11.10
C PHE A 10 -3.60 12.90 -12.03
N LEU A 11 -4.30 11.90 -11.51
CA LEU A 11 -5.06 10.92 -12.31
C LEU A 11 -6.57 11.20 -12.39
N ASN A 12 -7.10 12.02 -11.47
CA ASN A 12 -8.53 12.35 -11.34
C ASN A 12 -9.48 11.14 -11.33
N LEU A 13 -9.09 10.05 -10.64
CA LEU A 13 -9.90 8.83 -10.53
C LEU A 13 -10.75 8.78 -9.24
N PRO A 14 -11.87 8.03 -9.23
CA PRO A 14 -12.57 7.72 -7.98
C PRO A 14 -11.67 6.92 -7.02
N ILE A 15 -11.82 7.16 -5.71
CA ILE A 15 -11.09 6.43 -4.67
C ILE A 15 -12.10 5.57 -3.91
N TYR A 16 -11.77 4.30 -3.78
CA TYR A 16 -12.44 3.38 -2.87
C TYR A 16 -11.46 2.99 -1.75
N THR A 17 -11.96 2.85 -0.54
CA THR A 17 -11.14 2.49 0.62
C THR A 17 -11.47 1.08 1.07
N VAL A 18 -10.43 0.26 1.18
CA VAL A 18 -10.48 -1.07 1.77
C VAL A 18 -9.66 -1.02 3.05
N GLY A 19 -10.25 -1.45 4.16
CA GLY A 19 -9.57 -1.60 5.45
C GLY A 19 -9.37 -3.09 5.74
N ILE A 20 -8.11 -3.52 5.75
CA ILE A 20 -7.70 -4.88 6.10
C ILE A 20 -6.76 -4.79 7.30
N SER A 21 -6.96 -5.64 8.30
CA SER A 21 -5.96 -5.84 9.36
C SER A 21 -5.37 -7.24 9.27
N LEU A 22 -4.04 -7.30 9.27
CA LEU A 22 -3.26 -8.53 9.41
C LEU A 22 -2.72 -8.73 10.84
N TYR A 23 -2.92 -7.76 11.72
CA TYR A 23 -2.30 -7.73 13.03
C TYR A 23 -3.35 -7.66 14.13
N LEU A 24 -3.14 -8.45 15.18
CA LEU A 24 -3.85 -8.30 16.44
C LEU A 24 -3.30 -7.09 17.20
N GLU A 25 -4.03 -6.64 18.22
CA GLU A 25 -3.65 -5.49 19.06
C GLU A 25 -2.28 -5.67 19.75
N ASP A 26 -1.81 -6.91 19.90
CA ASP A 26 -0.52 -7.28 20.47
C ASP A 26 0.61 -7.41 19.42
N HIS A 27 0.39 -6.93 18.18
CA HIS A 27 1.31 -7.02 17.05
C HIS A 27 1.62 -8.45 16.58
N THR A 28 0.91 -9.47 17.06
CA THR A 28 1.00 -10.82 16.48
C THR A 28 0.30 -10.87 15.13
N THR A 29 0.89 -11.61 14.19
CA THR A 29 0.33 -11.75 12.84
C THR A 29 -0.83 -12.74 12.88
N LEU A 30 -1.99 -12.36 12.36
CA LEU A 30 -3.10 -13.29 12.19
C LEU A 30 -2.75 -14.38 11.17
N PRO A 31 -3.20 -15.63 11.37
CA PRO A 31 -3.03 -16.70 10.38
C PRO A 31 -3.76 -16.38 9.06
N SER A 32 -4.78 -15.53 9.10
CA SER A 32 -5.45 -14.99 7.92
C SER A 32 -5.90 -13.53 8.16
N PRO A 33 -5.85 -12.65 7.14
CA PRO A 33 -6.21 -11.25 7.32
C PRO A 33 -7.69 -11.06 7.63
N LYS A 34 -8.00 -10.14 8.54
CA LYS A 34 -9.37 -9.75 8.89
C LYS A 34 -9.78 -8.52 8.08
N LYS A 35 -10.89 -8.64 7.35
CA LYS A 35 -11.55 -7.51 6.67
C LYS A 35 -12.23 -6.63 7.73
N ILE A 36 -11.79 -5.38 7.87
CA ILE A 36 -12.35 -4.42 8.85
C ILE A 36 -13.34 -3.48 8.16
N GLN A 37 -13.00 -3.01 6.96
CA GLN A 37 -13.84 -2.14 6.16
C GLN A 37 -13.79 -2.67 4.73
N TRP A 38 -14.93 -3.13 4.22
CA TRP A 38 -15.05 -3.60 2.84
C TRP A 38 -15.85 -2.60 2.01
N ILE A 39 -15.68 -2.61 0.69
CA ILE A 39 -16.49 -1.78 -0.19
C ILE A 39 -17.84 -2.49 -0.33
N ASP A 40 -18.93 -1.83 0.08
CA ASP A 40 -20.28 -2.30 -0.21
C ASP A 40 -20.45 -2.41 -1.74
N GLU A 41 -21.03 -3.51 -2.23
CA GLU A 41 -21.16 -3.80 -3.67
C GLU A 41 -19.79 -3.91 -4.39
N VAL A 42 -18.77 -4.45 -3.71
CA VAL A 42 -17.41 -4.65 -4.26
C VAL A 42 -17.45 -5.27 -5.65
N GLU A 43 -18.29 -6.29 -5.86
CA GLU A 43 -18.41 -7.00 -7.13
C GLU A 43 -18.81 -6.04 -8.27
N GLN A 44 -19.84 -5.21 -8.05
CA GLN A 44 -20.31 -4.25 -9.07
C GLN A 44 -19.29 -3.13 -9.33
N LYS A 45 -18.48 -2.77 -8.32
CA LYS A 45 -17.51 -1.68 -8.41
C LYS A 45 -16.16 -2.13 -9.00
N LEU A 46 -15.86 -3.43 -8.96
CA LEU A 46 -14.58 -3.99 -9.41
C LEU A 46 -14.70 -4.78 -10.71
N ASP A 47 -15.82 -5.46 -10.96
CA ASP A 47 -16.01 -6.31 -12.15
C ASP A 47 -15.80 -5.52 -13.45
N GLY A 48 -14.93 -6.05 -14.31
CA GLY A 48 -14.57 -5.44 -15.59
C GLY A 48 -13.88 -4.07 -15.50
N ARG A 49 -13.48 -3.61 -14.31
CA ARG A 49 -12.78 -2.32 -14.12
C ARG A 49 -11.26 -2.49 -14.08
N ARG A 50 -10.56 -1.41 -14.42
CA ARG A 50 -9.10 -1.32 -14.25
C ARG A 50 -8.82 -0.69 -12.89
N ILE A 51 -8.13 -1.43 -12.03
CA ILE A 51 -7.95 -1.08 -10.62
C ILE A 51 -6.48 -0.74 -10.35
N LEU A 52 -6.25 0.33 -9.60
CA LEU A 52 -4.94 0.68 -9.06
C LEU A 52 -5.00 0.55 -7.53
N LEU A 53 -4.37 -0.51 -7.00
CA LEU A 53 -4.16 -0.66 -5.56
C LEU A 53 -3.04 0.27 -5.12
N VAL A 54 -3.30 1.11 -4.11
CA VAL A 54 -2.34 2.08 -3.60
C VAL A 54 -2.10 1.85 -2.10
N ASP A 55 -0.84 1.76 -1.71
CA ASP A 55 -0.41 1.63 -0.32
C ASP A 55 0.81 2.54 -0.03
N GLU A 56 1.15 2.81 1.23
CA GLU A 56 2.36 3.59 1.52
C GLU A 56 3.65 2.76 1.43
N VAL A 57 3.64 1.50 1.85
CA VAL A 57 4.86 0.69 1.98
C VAL A 57 4.69 -0.77 1.55
N ASP A 58 5.56 -1.25 0.67
CA ASP A 58 5.84 -2.68 0.51
C ASP A 58 6.97 -3.07 1.49
N ASP A 59 6.61 -3.61 2.66
CA ASP A 59 7.56 -4.18 3.63
C ASP A 59 7.79 -5.68 3.39
N SER A 60 6.93 -6.55 3.94
CA SER A 60 7.02 -8.00 3.74
C SER A 60 6.14 -8.54 2.62
N ARG A 61 5.41 -7.66 1.91
CA ARG A 61 4.47 -7.95 0.81
C ARG A 61 3.24 -8.78 1.14
N THR A 62 3.14 -9.31 2.35
CA THR A 62 2.01 -10.15 2.81
C THR A 62 0.65 -9.42 2.73
N THR A 63 0.61 -8.14 3.12
CA THR A 63 -0.60 -7.31 3.02
C THR A 63 -1.01 -7.13 1.58
N LEU A 64 -0.07 -6.73 0.73
CA LEU A 64 -0.31 -6.52 -0.70
C LEU A 64 -0.79 -7.79 -1.38
N GLU A 65 -0.13 -8.93 -1.15
CA GLU A 65 -0.54 -10.21 -1.75
C GLU A 65 -1.99 -10.54 -1.41
N TYR A 66 -2.38 -10.42 -0.14
CA TYR A 66 -3.74 -10.68 0.27
C TYR A 66 -4.73 -9.74 -0.41
N CYS A 67 -4.46 -8.42 -0.39
CA CYS A 67 -5.29 -7.43 -1.07
C CYS A 67 -5.43 -7.74 -2.56
N ILE A 68 -4.34 -8.10 -3.23
CA ILE A 68 -4.33 -8.42 -4.65
C ILE A 68 -5.21 -9.62 -4.93
N ARG A 69 -5.04 -10.73 -4.18
CA ARG A 69 -5.82 -11.96 -4.40
C ARG A 69 -7.32 -11.72 -4.20
N GLU A 70 -7.66 -10.92 -3.21
CA GLU A 70 -9.04 -10.54 -2.93
C GLU A 70 -9.62 -9.58 -3.99
N LEU A 71 -8.82 -8.67 -4.56
CA LEU A 71 -9.27 -7.86 -5.69
C LEU A 71 -9.46 -8.70 -6.96
N LEU A 72 -8.56 -9.66 -7.21
CA LEU A 72 -8.62 -10.55 -8.37
C LEU A 72 -9.82 -11.50 -8.34
N SER A 73 -10.30 -11.91 -7.16
CA SER A 73 -11.51 -12.74 -7.04
C SER A 73 -12.80 -12.01 -7.48
N ASN A 74 -12.72 -10.70 -7.72
CA ASN A 74 -13.84 -9.86 -8.18
C ASN A 74 -13.76 -9.51 -9.67
N ASN A 75 -13.06 -10.32 -10.46
CA ASN A 75 -13.00 -10.25 -11.93
C ASN A 75 -12.66 -8.85 -12.52
N PRO A 76 -11.61 -8.15 -12.04
CA PRO A 76 -11.20 -6.88 -12.62
C PRO A 76 -10.65 -7.09 -14.04
N ALA A 77 -10.84 -6.10 -14.92
CA ALA A 77 -10.25 -6.13 -16.26
C ALA A 77 -8.72 -5.99 -16.24
N ALA A 78 -8.17 -5.30 -15.25
CA ALA A 78 -6.74 -5.23 -14.98
C ALA A 78 -6.50 -4.78 -13.54
N LEU A 79 -5.39 -5.22 -12.95
CA LEU A 79 -4.96 -4.79 -11.63
C LEU A 79 -3.50 -4.33 -11.69
N ALA A 80 -3.23 -3.16 -11.12
CA ALA A 80 -1.89 -2.64 -10.92
C ALA A 80 -1.70 -2.18 -9.48
N VAL A 81 -0.44 -2.05 -9.05
CA VAL A 81 -0.08 -1.71 -7.67
C VAL A 81 0.89 -0.52 -7.68
N ALA A 82 0.65 0.46 -6.82
CA ALA A 82 1.57 1.56 -6.57
C ALA A 82 1.82 1.73 -5.06
N VAL A 83 3.09 1.75 -4.67
CA VAL A 83 3.52 2.05 -3.31
C VAL A 83 4.43 3.27 -3.28
N LEU A 84 4.42 4.04 -2.19
CA LEU A 84 5.39 5.13 -2.04
C LEU A 84 6.80 4.58 -1.84
N HIS A 85 6.95 3.60 -0.94
CA HIS A 85 8.24 3.02 -0.59
C HIS A 85 8.22 1.50 -0.72
N ASN A 86 9.21 0.93 -1.39
CA ASN A 86 9.50 -0.49 -1.32
C ASN A 86 10.76 -0.71 -0.49
N LYS A 87 10.68 -1.57 0.53
CA LYS A 87 11.87 -1.98 1.31
C LYS A 87 12.63 -3.08 0.57
N ARG A 88 13.93 -2.88 0.35
CA ARG A 88 14.88 -3.86 -0.19
C ARG A 88 15.22 -4.91 0.87
N LYS A 89 14.35 -5.90 1.01
CA LYS A 89 14.48 -7.04 1.91
C LYS A 89 13.79 -8.26 1.33
N GLU A 90 14.00 -9.40 1.97
CA GLU A 90 13.28 -10.63 1.63
C GLU A 90 11.77 -10.44 1.81
N LYS A 91 11.01 -10.80 0.77
CA LYS A 91 9.55 -10.68 0.73
C LYS A 91 8.95 -12.03 1.07
N ARG A 92 8.07 -12.05 2.07
CA ARG A 92 7.31 -13.25 2.46
C ARG A 92 6.10 -13.49 1.55
N GLY A 93 5.52 -12.40 1.05
CA GLY A 93 4.44 -12.45 0.08
C GLY A 93 4.94 -12.42 -1.36
N VAL A 94 4.05 -12.79 -2.28
CA VAL A 94 4.28 -12.80 -3.74
C VAL A 94 3.33 -11.82 -4.42
N ILE A 95 3.80 -11.15 -5.47
CA ILE A 95 2.91 -10.41 -6.39
C ILE A 95 2.44 -11.41 -7.45
N PRO A 96 1.14 -11.76 -7.51
CA PRO A 96 0.60 -12.64 -8.55
C PRO A 96 0.89 -12.12 -9.97
N ALA A 97 1.06 -13.03 -10.92
CA ALA A 97 1.42 -12.71 -12.30
C ALA A 97 0.33 -11.92 -13.06
N GLU A 98 -0.90 -11.96 -12.56
CA GLU A 98 -2.06 -11.23 -13.06
C GLU A 98 -1.95 -9.71 -12.82
N VAL A 99 -1.06 -9.28 -11.92
CA VAL A 99 -0.77 -7.85 -11.70
C VAL A 99 0.01 -7.33 -12.90
N SER A 100 -0.62 -6.43 -13.67
CA SER A 100 -0.07 -5.92 -14.91
C SER A 100 1.16 -5.02 -14.68
N TYR A 101 1.16 -4.26 -13.58
CA TYR A 101 2.23 -3.33 -13.24
C TYR A 101 2.38 -3.17 -11.73
N TYR A 102 3.63 -3.00 -11.30
CA TYR A 102 4.00 -2.66 -9.94
C TYR A 102 4.93 -1.44 -9.97
N TRP A 103 4.57 -0.39 -9.23
CA TRP A 103 5.37 0.83 -9.10
C TRP A 103 5.73 1.07 -7.65
N ALA A 104 7.01 1.36 -7.40
CA ALA A 104 7.49 1.92 -6.15
C ALA A 104 8.01 3.33 -6.42
N GLY A 105 7.57 4.32 -5.64
CA GLY A 105 8.07 5.69 -5.73
C GLY A 105 9.55 5.78 -5.38
N GLN A 106 9.97 5.04 -4.35
CA GLN A 106 11.36 4.90 -3.94
C GLN A 106 11.66 3.49 -3.44
N GLU A 107 12.90 3.08 -3.67
CA GLU A 107 13.47 1.85 -3.15
C GLU A 107 14.35 2.19 -1.93
N LEU A 108 14.02 1.68 -0.76
CA LEU A 108 14.69 2.00 0.51
C LEU A 108 15.32 0.77 1.16
N PRO A 109 16.38 0.92 1.98
CA PRO A 109 16.86 -0.17 2.82
C PRO A 109 15.79 -0.61 3.85
N ASP A 110 16.02 -1.75 4.51
CA ASP A 110 15.14 -2.25 5.58
C ASP A 110 15.29 -1.41 6.86
N ALA A 111 14.78 -0.19 6.81
CA ALA A 111 14.74 0.74 7.91
C ALA A 111 13.28 1.11 8.24
N TRP A 112 13.06 1.54 9.49
CA TRP A 112 11.78 2.08 9.88
C TRP A 112 11.55 3.45 9.23
N ILE A 113 10.43 3.58 8.50
CA ILE A 113 10.03 4.83 7.85
C ILE A 113 9.07 5.54 8.79
N LYS A 114 9.35 6.81 9.09
CA LYS A 114 8.44 7.67 9.86
C LYS A 114 7.64 8.53 8.90
N TYR A 115 6.35 8.24 8.77
CA TYR A 115 5.47 9.03 7.92
C TYR A 115 4.94 10.27 8.63
N PRO A 116 4.72 11.39 7.94
CA PRO A 116 4.33 12.66 8.57
C PRO A 116 2.92 12.62 9.18
N TRP A 117 2.05 11.73 8.70
CA TRP A 117 0.70 11.56 9.24
C TRP A 117 0.65 10.82 10.58
N ASP A 118 1.76 10.20 11.00
CA ASP A 118 1.91 9.57 12.32
C ASP A 118 2.67 10.48 13.30
N ALA A 119 3.04 11.69 12.88
CA ALA A 119 3.82 12.62 13.69
C ALA A 119 2.97 13.23 14.82
N LEU A 120 3.41 13.09 16.07
CA LEU A 120 2.84 13.87 17.19
C LEU A 120 3.29 15.33 17.16
N ASP A 121 4.51 15.57 16.68
CA ASP A 121 5.10 16.90 16.49
C ASP A 121 5.66 16.96 15.06
N ILE A 122 4.94 17.69 14.20
CA ILE A 122 5.27 17.79 12.79
C ILE A 122 6.52 18.65 12.55
N ASP A 123 6.75 19.68 13.36
CA ASP A 123 7.91 20.57 13.22
C ASP A 123 9.21 19.84 13.59
N LEU A 124 9.16 19.01 14.63
CA LEU A 124 10.27 18.14 15.01
C LEU A 124 10.57 17.12 13.92
N GLN A 125 9.54 16.48 13.36
CA GLN A 125 9.71 15.50 12.29
C GLN A 125 10.27 16.13 11.01
N ASP A 126 9.75 17.29 10.60
CA ASP A 126 10.25 18.04 9.45
C ASP A 126 11.72 18.44 9.63
N SER A 127 12.08 18.91 10.82
CA SER A 127 13.46 19.24 11.16
C SER A 127 14.38 18.02 11.07
N ALA A 128 13.93 16.87 11.59
CA ALA A 128 14.68 15.61 11.52
C ALA A 128 14.80 15.07 10.08
N ALA A 129 13.75 15.21 9.27
CA ALA A 129 13.75 14.81 7.85
C ALA A 129 14.73 15.66 7.03
N ARG A 130 14.81 16.98 7.27
CA ARG A 130 15.79 17.87 6.61
C ARG A 130 17.23 17.55 7.02
N ALA A 131 17.44 17.13 8.26
CA ALA A 131 18.77 16.77 8.78
C ALA A 131 19.29 15.43 8.25
N LYS A 132 18.41 14.54 7.77
CA LYS A 132 18.76 13.28 7.10
C LYS A 132 18.50 13.42 5.60
N PRO A 133 19.47 13.90 4.80
CA PRO A 133 19.29 13.90 3.35
C PRO A 133 18.99 12.48 2.88
N LEU A 134 17.99 12.34 2.00
CA LEU A 134 17.69 11.10 1.31
C LEU A 134 18.99 10.61 0.67
N THR A 135 19.56 9.52 1.19
CA THR A 135 20.70 8.87 0.54
C THR A 135 20.22 8.47 -0.85
N ALA A 136 20.78 9.11 -1.88
CA ALA A 136 20.47 8.79 -3.26
C ALA A 136 20.64 7.27 -3.48
N PRO A 137 19.76 6.62 -4.24
CA PRO A 137 19.94 5.21 -4.56
C PRO A 137 21.27 5.05 -5.32
N VAL A 138 22.08 4.10 -4.85
CA VAL A 138 23.17 3.50 -5.64
C VAL A 138 22.58 2.64 -6.73
#